data_AF-A0A3U6WT41-F1
#
_entry.id   AF-A0A3U6WT41-F1
#
_cell.length_a   1.000
_cell.length_b   1.000
_cell.length_c   1.000
_cell.angle_alpha   90.00
_cell.angle_beta   90.00
_cell.angle_gamma   90.00
#
_symmetry.space_group_name_H-M   'P 1'
#
loop_
_entity.id
_entity.type
_entity.pdbx_description
1 polymer ?
#
loop_
_entity_poly.entity_id
_entity_poly.type
_entity_poly.pdbx_seq_one_letter_code
_entity_poly.pdbx_strand_id
1 'polypeptide(L)'
;MSEKNHTTPTPHDAAFRAMMETPSVARDFLEAALPPAQLQRCDMNTLKLEPATFVDPDLRQFASDVLWSMKTTDGRDGYIYALTEHQSSADRFMALRMMHYVLAIMYRHLKTHKQAPIVIPVLFYHGEPSPYPYSLNWLDCLDDPALGRELYGEGKPPRVIDVGLLDDEGIRCYQQMAALMLLMKVRQRKGDLMAQLDFLSQLLQIQGTHDQVVVLLNYMVKACDSASPEFIRAMAEHLPRYEDEIMTIAERLELAGIEKGIEKGIEKGIEKGIDLERQETARRLQKMGMSFGVIKEATQLPDDVLKKILH
;
A
#
# COMPACT_ATOMS: atom_id res chain seq x y z
N MET A 1 1.53 -9.31 24.02
CA MET A 1 0.47 -8.46 24.60
C MET A 1 0.97 -7.97 25.95
N SER A 2 1.72 -6.88 26.00
CA SER A 2 2.00 -6.20 27.27
C SER A 2 0.88 -5.21 27.54
N GLU A 3 0.47 -5.16 28.80
CA GLU A 3 -0.60 -4.30 29.31
C GLU A 3 -0.37 -2.84 28.95
N LYS A 4 -1.47 -2.17 28.58
CA LYS A 4 -1.52 -0.74 28.28
C LYS A 4 -1.27 0.06 29.56
N ASN A 5 -0.03 0.46 29.81
CA ASN A 5 0.26 1.50 30.78
C ASN A 5 0.15 2.87 30.09
N HIS A 6 -1.02 3.48 30.20
CA HIS A 6 -1.15 4.93 29.99
C HIS A 6 -0.37 5.64 31.09
N THR A 7 0.89 5.98 30.83
CA THR A 7 1.70 6.83 31.71
C THR A 7 1.28 8.28 31.52
N THR A 8 0.64 8.85 32.55
CA THR A 8 0.40 10.30 32.66
C THR A 8 1.75 11.04 32.55
N PRO A 9 1.87 12.13 31.78
CA PRO A 9 3.13 12.87 31.65
C PRO A 9 3.65 13.30 33.02
N THR A 10 4.92 12.98 33.33
CA THR A 10 5.52 13.47 34.57
C THR A 10 5.78 14.97 34.49
N PRO A 11 5.87 15.71 35.62
CA PRO A 11 6.22 17.13 35.60
C PRO A 11 7.54 17.42 34.87
N HIS A 12 8.49 16.49 34.94
CA HIS A 12 9.77 16.58 34.24
C HIS A 12 9.61 16.43 32.73
N ASP A 13 8.78 15.49 32.26
CA ASP A 13 8.47 15.33 30.84
C ASP A 13 7.80 16.57 30.24
N ALA A 14 6.82 17.13 30.98
CA ALA A 14 6.13 18.34 30.55
C ALA A 14 7.08 19.54 30.48
N ALA A 15 7.98 19.70 31.46
CA ALA A 15 8.99 20.75 31.47
C ALA A 15 10.00 20.59 30.32
N PHE A 16 10.49 19.37 30.08
CA PHE A 16 11.40 19.08 28.96
C PHE A 16 10.73 19.44 27.64
N ARG A 17 9.50 18.97 27.41
CA ARG A 17 8.75 19.28 26.20
C ARG A 17 8.57 20.78 26.01
N ALA A 18 8.10 21.50 27.02
CA ALA A 18 7.89 22.95 26.94
C ALA A 18 9.17 23.72 26.58
N MET A 19 10.30 23.31 27.14
CA MET A 19 11.62 23.86 26.80
C MET A 19 12.01 23.51 25.36
N MET A 20 11.88 22.24 24.97
CA MET A 20 12.26 21.74 23.65
C MET A 20 11.35 22.16 22.51
N GLU A 21 10.16 22.72 22.77
CA GLU A 21 9.31 23.37 21.76
C GLU A 21 9.80 24.80 21.44
N THR A 22 10.67 25.39 22.28
CA THR A 22 11.26 26.71 22.04
C THR A 22 12.44 26.60 21.05
N PRO A 23 12.40 27.26 19.86
CA PRO A 23 13.41 27.05 18.82
C PRO A 23 14.87 27.30 19.22
N SER A 24 15.13 28.35 20.00
CA SER A 24 16.50 28.65 20.46
C SER A 24 17.01 27.60 21.44
N VAL A 25 16.17 27.16 22.38
CA VAL A 25 16.51 26.12 23.35
C VAL A 25 16.76 24.78 22.64
N ALA A 26 15.89 24.42 21.70
CA ALA A 26 16.05 23.20 20.91
C ALA A 26 17.35 23.24 20.10
N ARG A 27 17.68 24.37 19.47
CA ARG A 27 18.96 24.54 18.76
C ARG A 27 20.14 24.35 19.68
N ASP A 28 20.21 25.08 20.79
CA ASP A 28 21.32 25.00 21.76
C ASP A 28 21.51 23.57 22.28
N PHE A 29 20.40 22.91 22.62
CA PHE A 29 20.40 21.52 23.08
C PHE A 29 20.92 20.57 22.01
N LEU A 30 20.41 20.65 20.78
CA LEU A 30 20.77 19.74 19.69
C LEU A 30 22.20 19.96 19.18
N GLU A 31 22.68 21.20 19.15
CA GLU A 31 24.08 21.51 18.84
C GLU A 31 25.06 20.92 19.87
N ALA A 32 24.64 20.86 21.14
CA ALA A 32 25.43 20.22 22.20
C ALA A 32 25.31 18.69 22.21
N ALA A 33 24.13 18.15 21.88
CA ALA A 33 23.83 16.72 22.00
C ALA A 33 24.30 15.89 20.81
N LEU A 34 24.28 16.44 19.59
CA LEU A 34 24.60 15.68 18.38
C LEU A 34 26.12 15.49 18.22
N PRO A 35 26.59 14.27 17.89
CA PRO A 35 27.98 14.06 17.50
C PRO A 35 28.40 14.96 16.33
N PRO A 36 29.66 15.45 16.26
CA PRO A 36 30.11 16.36 15.21
C PRO A 36 29.82 15.88 13.78
N ALA A 37 29.94 14.58 13.53
CA ALA A 37 29.66 13.98 12.22
C ALA A 37 28.18 14.05 11.81
N GLN A 38 27.26 14.04 12.78
CA GLN A 38 25.82 14.24 12.52
C GLN A 38 25.51 15.73 12.38
N LEU A 39 26.02 16.56 13.30
CA LEU A 39 25.76 18.00 13.33
C LEU A 39 26.21 18.69 12.03
N GLN A 40 27.38 18.34 11.48
CA GLN A 40 27.88 18.89 10.21
C GLN A 40 26.97 18.62 9.00
N ARG A 41 26.01 17.70 9.13
CA ARG A 41 25.05 17.35 8.07
C ARG A 41 23.70 18.06 8.23
N CYS A 42 23.49 18.79 9.32
CA CYS A 42 22.24 19.46 9.66
C CYS A 42 22.36 20.98 9.43
N ASP A 43 21.40 21.60 8.74
CA ASP A 43 21.26 23.06 8.72
C ASP A 43 20.33 23.50 9.87
N MET A 44 20.93 23.77 11.02
CA MET A 44 20.22 24.17 12.25
C MET A 44 19.47 25.51 12.12
N ASN A 45 19.73 26.30 11.06
CA ASN A 45 19.00 27.53 10.80
C ASN A 45 17.60 27.28 10.24
N THR A 46 17.37 26.08 9.67
CA THR A 46 16.10 25.67 9.07
C THR A 46 15.21 24.86 10.02
N LEU A 47 15.64 24.72 11.29
CA LEU A 47 14.96 23.93 12.31
C LEU A 47 13.53 24.44 12.52
N LYS A 48 12.54 23.57 12.31
CA LYS A 48 11.11 23.88 12.42
C LYS A 48 10.37 22.80 13.23
N LEU A 49 9.59 23.24 14.22
CA LEU A 49 8.83 22.34 15.07
C LEU A 49 7.70 21.71 14.26
N GLU A 50 7.60 20.38 14.29
CA GLU A 50 6.50 19.65 13.70
C GLU A 50 5.37 19.41 14.71
N PRO A 51 4.10 19.44 14.29
CA PRO A 51 2.98 19.19 15.19
C PRO A 51 3.06 17.79 15.83
N ALA A 52 2.64 17.66 17.09
CA ALA A 52 2.55 16.36 17.78
C ALA A 52 1.64 15.32 17.07
N THR A 53 0.80 15.76 16.13
CA THR A 53 -0.06 14.91 15.29
C THR A 53 0.62 14.39 14.03
N PHE A 54 1.89 14.77 13.80
CA PHE A 54 2.64 14.41 12.60
C PHE A 54 2.79 12.90 12.45
N VAL A 55 3.04 12.20 13.56
CA VAL A 55 3.25 10.75 13.63
C VAL A 55 1.92 10.03 13.96
N ASP A 56 1.85 8.75 13.59
CA ASP A 56 0.69 7.85 13.73
C ASP A 56 -0.06 8.03 15.08
N PRO A 57 -1.41 8.07 15.10
CA PRO A 57 -2.20 8.09 16.33
C PRO A 57 -1.79 7.05 17.38
N ASP A 58 -1.36 5.85 16.95
CA ASP A 58 -0.95 4.77 17.86
C ASP A 58 0.38 5.05 18.57
N LEU A 59 1.20 5.96 18.02
CA LEU A 59 2.46 6.42 18.60
C LEU A 59 2.29 7.62 19.54
N ARG A 60 1.10 8.24 19.61
CA ARG A 60 0.85 9.40 20.50
C ARG A 60 0.84 9.05 21.99
N GLN A 61 0.86 7.76 22.34
CA GLN A 61 0.80 7.31 23.74
C GLN A 61 2.10 7.55 24.51
N PHE A 62 3.19 7.91 23.84
CA PHE A 62 4.47 8.27 24.46
C PHE A 62 4.59 9.81 24.41
N ALA A 63 3.90 10.46 25.34
CA ALA A 63 3.40 11.82 25.24
C ALA A 63 4.43 12.94 25.45
N SER A 64 5.73 12.68 25.30
CA SER A 64 6.78 13.64 25.69
C SER A 64 7.75 14.00 24.56
N ASP A 65 7.53 13.44 23.38
CA ASP A 65 8.48 13.55 22.27
C ASP A 65 8.33 14.88 21.52
N VAL A 66 9.44 15.39 21.01
CA VAL A 66 9.47 16.59 20.17
C VAL A 66 10.13 16.26 18.84
N LEU A 67 9.44 16.59 17.75
CA LEU A 67 9.92 16.37 16.39
C LEU A 67 10.25 17.71 15.74
N TRP A 68 11.47 17.83 15.25
CA TRP A 68 11.93 18.98 14.48
C TRP A 68 12.26 18.55 13.06
N SER A 69 11.72 19.25 12.06
CA SER A 69 12.19 19.16 10.68
C SER A 69 13.33 20.15 10.45
N MET A 70 14.23 19.81 9.53
CA MET A 70 15.32 20.66 9.09
C MET A 70 15.75 20.27 7.67
N LYS A 71 16.53 21.13 7.03
CA LYS A 71 17.27 20.79 5.83
C LYS A 71 18.63 20.23 6.20
N THR A 72 19.06 19.20 5.49
CA THR A 72 20.46 18.80 5.51
C THR A 72 21.32 19.84 4.78
N THR A 73 22.62 19.85 5.02
CA THR A 73 23.55 20.80 4.38
C THR A 73 23.64 20.64 2.86
N ASP A 74 23.17 19.52 2.30
CA ASP A 74 23.00 19.28 0.86
C ASP A 74 21.57 19.59 0.35
N GLY A 75 20.73 20.24 1.15
CA GLY A 75 19.41 20.76 0.78
C GLY A 75 18.25 19.76 0.83
N ARG A 76 18.47 18.53 1.28
CA ARG A 76 17.41 17.51 1.42
C ARG A 76 16.64 17.68 2.73
N ASP A 77 15.50 17.02 2.83
CA ASP A 77 14.72 17.00 4.06
C ASP A 77 15.31 16.05 5.10
N GLY A 78 15.34 16.51 6.34
CA GLY A 78 15.78 15.75 7.50
C GLY A 78 14.91 16.04 8.72
N TYR A 79 15.00 15.16 9.70
CA TYR A 79 14.29 15.30 10.97
C TYR A 79 15.22 14.98 12.13
N ILE A 80 14.97 15.62 13.26
CA ILE A 80 15.55 15.29 14.55
C ILE A 80 14.39 14.97 15.49
N TYR A 81 14.40 13.74 16.01
CA TYR A 81 13.36 13.23 16.88
C TYR A 81 13.94 13.11 18.30
N ALA A 82 13.52 14.01 19.20
CA ALA A 82 13.98 14.04 20.57
C ALA A 82 12.94 13.37 21.49
N LEU A 83 13.37 12.31 22.14
CA LEU A 83 12.61 11.48 23.07
C LEU A 83 13.10 11.76 24.49
N THR A 84 12.19 12.04 25.42
CA THR A 84 12.52 12.08 26.84
C THR A 84 12.01 10.84 27.53
N GLU A 85 12.85 10.27 28.39
CA GLU A 85 12.51 9.12 29.22
C GLU A 85 12.72 9.48 30.69
N HIS A 86 11.63 9.85 31.37
CA HIS A 86 11.57 10.06 32.81
C HIS A 86 10.81 8.92 33.49
N GLN A 87 11.37 7.71 33.46
CA GLN A 87 10.81 6.53 34.13
C GLN A 87 11.69 6.09 35.30
N SER A 88 11.04 5.56 36.34
CA SER A 88 11.69 4.92 37.49
C SER A 88 12.43 3.62 37.13
N SER A 89 12.21 3.09 35.91
CA SER A 89 12.92 1.95 35.36
C SER A 89 13.29 2.22 33.91
N ALA A 90 14.54 1.95 33.53
CA ALA A 90 14.97 2.02 32.14
C ALA A 90 14.18 1.05 31.24
N ASP A 91 13.73 1.51 30.07
CA ASP A 91 13.05 0.69 29.07
C ASP A 91 14.06 -0.17 28.28
N ARG A 92 14.09 -1.49 28.50
CA ARG A 92 14.97 -2.41 27.78
C ARG A 92 14.88 -2.34 26.25
N PHE A 93 13.72 -1.97 25.70
CA PHE A 93 13.47 -1.97 24.26
C PHE A 93 13.48 -0.56 23.65
N MET A 94 14.05 0.42 24.34
CA MET A 94 14.18 1.80 23.86
C MET A 94 14.74 1.90 22.44
N ALA A 95 15.77 1.13 22.10
CA ALA A 95 16.38 1.16 20.77
C ALA A 95 15.38 0.73 19.68
N LEU A 96 14.61 -0.33 19.93
CA LEU A 96 13.58 -0.81 19.01
C LEU A 96 12.45 0.23 18.87
N ARG A 97 12.07 0.86 19.99
CA ARG A 97 11.09 1.94 20.02
C ARG A 97 11.56 3.14 19.18
N MET A 98 12.78 3.62 19.39
CA MET A 98 13.37 4.71 18.60
C MET A 98 13.39 4.40 17.10
N MET A 99 13.73 3.17 16.72
CA MET A 99 13.72 2.76 15.30
C MET A 99 12.31 2.69 14.71
N HIS A 100 11.31 2.27 15.50
CA HIS A 100 9.91 2.35 15.09
C HIS A 100 9.50 3.80 14.78
N TYR A 101 9.85 4.76 15.64
CA TYR A 101 9.59 6.18 15.38
C TYR A 101 10.29 6.70 14.13
N VAL A 102 11.58 6.39 13.97
CA VAL A 102 12.36 6.76 12.78
C VAL A 102 11.64 6.30 11.51
N LEU A 103 11.23 5.04 11.44
CA LEU A 103 10.52 4.49 10.28
C LEU A 103 9.15 5.15 10.09
N ALA A 104 8.39 5.38 11.17
CA ALA A 104 7.09 6.01 11.10
C ALA A 104 7.16 7.45 10.55
N ILE A 105 8.17 8.23 10.97
CA ILE A 105 8.44 9.58 10.46
C ILE A 105 8.80 9.52 8.96
N MET A 106 9.67 8.58 8.55
CA MET A 106 10.04 8.39 7.15
C MET A 106 8.82 8.05 6.28
N TYR A 107 7.99 7.09 6.69
CA TYR A 107 6.77 6.72 5.96
C TYR A 107 5.75 7.85 5.90
N ARG A 108 5.64 8.66 6.96
CA ARG A 108 4.78 9.83 6.96
C ARG A 108 5.24 10.84 5.91
N HIS A 109 6.53 11.15 5.87
CA HIS A 109 7.12 12.08 4.92
C HIS A 109 6.86 11.65 3.45
N LEU A 110 6.97 10.34 3.18
CA LEU A 110 6.69 9.76 1.86
C LEU A 110 5.24 9.90 1.38
N LYS A 111 4.27 10.27 2.24
CA LYS A 111 2.91 10.56 1.79
C LYS A 111 2.82 11.81 0.90
N THR A 112 3.79 12.73 1.01
CA THR A 112 3.82 13.99 0.26
C THR A 112 5.13 14.22 -0.50
N HIS A 113 6.10 13.32 -0.36
CA HIS A 113 7.43 13.42 -0.97
C HIS A 113 7.84 12.12 -1.66
N LYS A 114 8.82 12.21 -2.57
CA LYS A 114 9.28 11.05 -3.37
C LYS A 114 10.49 10.32 -2.79
N GLN A 115 11.15 10.89 -1.78
CA GLN A 115 12.36 10.34 -1.18
C GLN A 115 12.20 10.30 0.34
N ALA A 116 12.77 9.29 0.98
CA ALA A 116 12.74 9.19 2.44
C ALA A 116 13.75 10.18 3.05
N PRO A 117 13.40 10.87 4.15
CA PRO A 117 14.29 11.79 4.83
C PRO A 117 15.24 11.01 5.75
N ILE A 118 16.35 11.63 6.14
CA ILE A 118 17.11 11.15 7.30
C ILE A 118 16.37 11.54 8.58
N VAL A 119 16.36 10.67 9.58
CA VAL A 119 15.80 10.97 10.90
C VAL A 119 16.85 10.63 11.95
N ILE A 120 17.22 11.61 12.77
CA ILE A 120 18.20 11.47 13.84
C ILE A 120 17.44 11.34 15.17
N PRO A 121 17.42 10.16 15.79
CA PRO A 121 16.79 10.01 17.09
C PRO A 121 17.76 10.42 18.21
N VAL A 122 17.27 11.20 19.17
CA VAL A 122 18.01 11.68 20.33
C VAL A 122 17.25 11.26 21.59
N LEU A 123 17.91 10.53 22.50
CA LEU A 123 17.33 10.14 23.77
C LEU A 123 17.85 11.04 24.88
N PHE A 124 16.96 11.80 25.50
CA PHE A 124 17.19 12.49 26.75
C PHE A 124 16.79 11.56 27.91
N TYR A 125 17.79 10.94 28.54
CA TYR A 125 17.58 9.96 29.61
C TYR A 125 17.80 10.58 30.99
N HIS A 126 16.77 10.54 31.83
CA HIS A 126 16.83 10.92 33.23
C HIS A 126 16.05 9.91 34.09
N GLY A 127 16.47 8.64 34.00
CA GLY A 127 15.85 7.54 34.76
C GLY A 127 16.86 6.78 35.61
N GLU A 128 16.37 5.74 36.28
CA GLU A 128 17.18 4.78 37.02
C GLU A 128 17.14 3.39 36.36
N PRO A 129 18.28 2.66 36.28
CA PRO A 129 19.61 3.05 36.75
C PRO A 129 20.34 4.00 35.79
N SER A 130 21.26 4.83 36.33
CA SER A 130 22.17 5.67 35.55
C SER A 130 23.61 5.13 35.64
N PRO A 131 24.34 4.97 34.52
CA PRO A 131 23.94 5.29 33.15
C PRO A 131 22.88 4.32 32.60
N TYR A 132 22.22 4.73 31.50
CA TYR A 132 21.23 3.89 30.81
C TYR A 132 21.82 2.48 30.53
N PRO A 133 21.18 1.40 31.02
CA PRO A 133 21.85 0.09 31.16
C PRO A 133 21.73 -0.81 29.93
N TYR A 134 20.95 -0.44 28.92
CA TYR A 134 20.66 -1.31 27.76
C TYR A 134 21.32 -0.80 26.48
N SER A 135 21.44 -1.69 25.48
CA SER A 135 21.98 -1.29 24.17
C SER A 135 21.05 -0.31 23.46
N LEU A 136 21.65 0.67 22.78
CA LEU A 136 20.96 1.58 21.85
C LEU A 136 21.03 1.08 20.39
N ASN A 137 21.64 -0.08 20.14
CA ASN A 137 21.51 -0.78 18.87
C ASN A 137 20.32 -1.73 18.93
N TRP A 138 19.30 -1.47 18.12
CA TRP A 138 18.06 -2.24 18.12
C TRP A 138 18.26 -3.74 17.80
N LEU A 139 19.34 -4.12 17.11
CA LEU A 139 19.66 -5.52 16.83
C LEU A 139 20.02 -6.31 18.10
N ASP A 140 20.55 -5.63 19.12
CA ASP A 140 20.85 -6.25 20.41
C ASP A 140 19.60 -6.53 21.24
N CYS A 141 18.46 -5.95 20.85
CA CYS A 141 17.17 -6.19 21.50
C CYS A 141 16.50 -7.50 21.04
N LEU A 142 16.99 -8.14 19.98
CA LEU A 142 16.41 -9.37 19.45
C LEU A 142 16.74 -10.57 20.34
N ASP A 143 15.89 -11.61 20.30
CA ASP A 143 16.16 -12.87 20.99
C ASP A 143 17.44 -13.55 20.47
N ASP A 144 17.73 -13.39 19.17
CA ASP A 144 18.98 -13.77 18.52
C ASP A 144 19.62 -12.57 17.79
N PRO A 145 20.50 -11.81 18.46
CA PRO A 145 21.19 -10.67 17.86
C PRO A 145 22.14 -11.06 16.72
N ALA A 146 22.63 -12.30 16.66
CA ALA A 146 23.53 -12.74 15.60
C ALA A 146 22.75 -12.93 14.29
N LEU A 147 21.62 -13.65 14.36
CA LEU A 147 20.69 -13.79 13.24
C LEU A 147 20.13 -12.44 12.80
N GLY A 148 19.83 -11.55 13.75
CA GLY A 148 19.39 -10.18 13.47
C GLY A 148 20.36 -9.41 12.57
N ARG A 149 21.66 -9.47 12.86
CA ARG A 149 22.71 -8.84 12.03
C ARG A 149 22.84 -9.50 10.65
N GLU A 150 22.62 -10.81 10.57
CA GLU A 150 22.65 -11.52 9.29
C GLU A 150 21.49 -11.10 8.37
N LEU A 151 20.30 -10.89 8.93
CA LEU A 151 19.08 -10.57 8.17
C LEU A 151 18.89 -9.07 7.92
N TYR A 152 19.26 -8.22 8.87
CA TYR A 152 18.94 -6.79 8.86
C TYR A 152 20.18 -5.88 8.82
N GLY A 153 21.38 -6.45 8.78
CA GLY A 153 22.63 -5.72 8.69
C GLY A 153 22.81 -4.95 7.38
N GLU A 154 23.81 -4.08 7.36
CA GLU A 154 24.17 -3.33 6.16
C GLU A 154 24.51 -4.28 5.00
N GLY A 155 23.95 -4.01 3.81
CA GLY A 155 24.14 -4.84 2.63
C GLY A 155 23.38 -6.18 2.65
N LYS A 156 22.39 -6.35 3.54
CA LYS A 156 21.52 -7.52 3.62
C LYS A 156 20.09 -7.17 3.15
N PRO A 157 19.86 -6.96 1.84
CA PRO A 157 18.52 -6.67 1.35
C PRO A 157 17.59 -7.87 1.57
N PRO A 158 16.28 -7.63 1.74
CA PRO A 158 15.31 -8.71 1.81
C PRO A 158 15.31 -9.52 0.52
N ARG A 159 15.02 -10.82 0.63
CA ARG A 159 14.88 -11.68 -0.55
C ARG A 159 13.62 -11.30 -1.32
N VAL A 160 13.79 -10.89 -2.58
CA VAL A 160 12.68 -10.67 -3.52
C VAL A 160 12.55 -11.90 -4.42
N ILE A 161 11.33 -12.46 -4.49
CA ILE A 161 11.00 -13.52 -5.44
C ILE A 161 10.29 -12.87 -6.62
N ASP A 162 11.07 -12.52 -7.65
CA ASP A 162 10.52 -12.00 -8.90
C ASP A 162 10.09 -13.17 -9.80
N VAL A 163 8.80 -13.48 -9.76
CA VAL A 163 8.21 -14.57 -10.55
C VAL A 163 8.41 -14.37 -12.05
N GLY A 164 8.53 -13.13 -12.52
CA GLY A 164 8.81 -12.83 -13.92
C GLY A 164 10.16 -13.39 -14.39
N LEU A 165 11.15 -13.45 -13.50
CA LEU A 165 12.50 -13.91 -13.86
C LEU A 165 12.69 -15.42 -13.76
N LEU A 166 11.75 -16.14 -13.13
CA LEU A 166 11.83 -17.59 -12.99
C LEU A 166 11.48 -18.28 -14.31
N ASP A 167 12.22 -19.32 -14.67
CA ASP A 167 11.83 -20.30 -15.68
C ASP A 167 10.93 -21.39 -15.07
N ASP A 168 10.57 -22.41 -15.86
CA ASP A 168 9.65 -23.44 -15.41
C ASP A 168 10.23 -24.25 -14.24
N GLU A 169 11.52 -24.60 -14.27
CA GLU A 169 12.18 -25.28 -13.15
C GLU A 169 12.25 -24.41 -11.90
N GLY A 170 12.57 -23.12 -12.06
CA GLY A 170 12.54 -22.14 -10.98
C GLY A 170 11.16 -22.00 -10.36
N ILE A 171 10.09 -22.05 -11.16
CA ILE A 171 8.70 -22.06 -10.66
C ILE A 171 8.41 -23.38 -9.93
N ARG A 172 8.80 -24.54 -10.48
CA ARG A 172 8.59 -25.87 -9.86
C ARG A 172 9.20 -25.97 -8.47
N CYS A 173 10.34 -25.32 -8.20
CA CYS A 173 10.95 -25.30 -6.87
C CYS A 173 10.02 -24.81 -5.75
N TYR A 174 8.99 -24.04 -6.07
CA TYR A 174 8.01 -23.51 -5.11
C TYR A 174 6.82 -24.45 -4.84
N GLN A 175 6.84 -25.68 -5.38
CA GLN A 175 5.91 -26.76 -5.05
C GLN A 175 4.44 -26.34 -5.14
N GLN A 176 3.68 -26.36 -4.05
CA GLN A 176 2.26 -26.00 -4.03
C GLN A 176 2.00 -24.54 -4.49
N MET A 177 2.97 -23.63 -4.33
CA MET A 177 2.84 -22.25 -4.78
C MET A 177 3.12 -22.07 -6.28
N ALA A 178 3.74 -23.05 -6.93
CA ALA A 178 4.19 -22.97 -8.31
C ALA A 178 3.05 -22.65 -9.30
N ALA A 179 1.88 -23.28 -9.12
CA ALA A 179 0.72 -23.06 -9.99
C ALA A 179 0.22 -21.61 -9.92
N LEU A 180 0.09 -21.04 -8.71
CA LEU A 180 -0.32 -19.66 -8.53
C LEU A 180 0.71 -18.68 -9.11
N MET A 181 2.00 -18.97 -8.91
CA MET A 181 3.10 -18.19 -9.47
C MET A 181 3.05 -18.19 -11.01
N LEU A 182 2.85 -19.34 -11.63
CA LEU A 182 2.69 -19.43 -13.09
C LEU A 182 1.50 -18.60 -13.58
N LEU A 183 0.34 -18.74 -12.94
CA LEU A 183 -0.87 -17.98 -13.31
C LEU A 183 -0.66 -16.46 -13.19
N MET A 184 0.01 -16.01 -12.12
CA MET A 184 0.37 -14.59 -11.94
C MET A 184 1.35 -14.10 -13.01
N LYS A 185 2.36 -14.91 -13.36
CA LYS A 185 3.35 -14.60 -14.41
C LYS A 185 2.70 -14.46 -15.78
N VAL A 186 1.83 -15.41 -16.16
CA VAL A 186 1.09 -15.39 -17.43
C VAL A 186 0.20 -14.15 -17.49
N ARG A 187 -0.57 -13.87 -16.45
CA ARG A 187 -1.42 -12.68 -16.37
C ARG A 187 -0.64 -11.38 -16.51
N GLN A 188 0.43 -11.21 -15.74
CA GLN A 188 1.24 -9.98 -15.75
C GLN A 188 1.86 -9.70 -17.13
N ARG A 189 2.26 -10.76 -17.85
CA ARG A 189 2.85 -10.65 -19.19
C ARG A 189 1.84 -10.68 -20.33
N LYS A 190 0.55 -10.82 -20.04
CA LYS A 190 -0.50 -11.11 -21.05
C LYS A 190 -0.11 -12.30 -21.93
N GLY A 191 0.52 -13.30 -21.32
CA GLY A 191 0.92 -14.54 -21.98
C GLY A 191 -0.27 -15.40 -22.33
N ASP A 192 -0.08 -16.33 -23.27
CA ASP A 192 -1.09 -17.31 -23.61
C ASP A 192 -1.12 -18.43 -22.56
N LEU A 193 -2.22 -18.49 -21.80
CA LEU A 193 -2.42 -19.51 -20.79
C LEU A 193 -2.62 -20.90 -21.42
N MET A 194 -3.20 -20.98 -22.62
CA MET A 194 -3.38 -22.25 -23.33
C MET A 194 -2.04 -22.89 -23.64
N ALA A 195 -1.04 -22.09 -24.04
CA ALA A 195 0.33 -22.55 -24.25
C ALA A 195 1.04 -23.04 -22.97
N GLN A 196 0.46 -22.80 -21.79
CA GLN A 196 1.01 -23.22 -20.49
C GLN A 196 0.17 -24.31 -19.83
N LEU A 197 -0.87 -24.82 -20.50
CA LEU A 197 -1.84 -25.75 -19.92
C LEU A 197 -1.19 -27.05 -19.43
N ASP A 198 -0.30 -27.63 -20.23
CA ASP A 198 0.43 -28.85 -19.85
C ASP A 198 1.23 -28.64 -18.57
N PHE A 199 1.99 -27.54 -18.50
CA PHE A 199 2.80 -27.24 -17.33
C PHE A 199 1.91 -26.94 -16.11
N LEU A 200 0.87 -26.12 -16.30
CA LEU A 200 -0.09 -25.80 -15.24
C LEU A 200 -0.76 -27.05 -14.68
N SER A 201 -1.20 -27.98 -15.54
CA SER A 201 -1.85 -29.21 -15.11
C SER A 201 -0.91 -30.04 -14.23
N GLN A 202 0.37 -30.15 -14.58
CA GLN A 202 1.39 -30.81 -13.74
C GLN A 202 1.52 -30.13 -12.37
N LEU A 203 1.54 -28.79 -12.32
CA LEU A 203 1.62 -28.04 -11.07
C LEU A 203 0.37 -28.18 -10.20
N LEU A 204 -0.81 -28.36 -10.82
CA LEU A 204 -2.07 -28.60 -10.12
C LEU A 204 -2.14 -30.01 -9.51
N GLN A 205 -1.44 -31.00 -10.07
CA GLN A 205 -1.33 -32.35 -9.49
C GLN A 205 -0.45 -32.38 -8.22
N ILE A 206 0.45 -31.41 -8.04
CA ILE A 206 1.32 -31.29 -6.85
C ILE A 206 0.57 -30.74 -5.62
N GLN A 207 -0.63 -30.18 -5.83
CA GLN A 207 -1.39 -29.53 -4.76
C GLN A 207 -1.74 -30.51 -3.64
N GLY A 208 -1.65 -30.03 -2.39
CA GLY A 208 -1.84 -30.87 -1.21
C GLY A 208 -3.29 -31.23 -0.95
N THR A 209 -4.24 -30.39 -1.38
CA THR A 209 -5.67 -30.61 -1.15
C THR A 209 -6.53 -30.27 -2.37
N HIS A 210 -7.73 -30.87 -2.41
CA HIS A 210 -8.74 -30.58 -3.43
C HIS A 210 -9.15 -29.09 -3.41
N ASP A 211 -9.37 -28.52 -2.21
CA ASP A 211 -9.75 -27.11 -2.05
C ASP A 211 -8.70 -26.14 -2.61
N GLN A 212 -7.40 -26.45 -2.49
CA GLN A 212 -6.33 -25.63 -3.09
C GLN A 212 -6.45 -25.58 -4.60
N VAL A 213 -6.72 -26.72 -5.25
CA VAL A 213 -6.94 -26.77 -6.70
C VAL A 213 -8.17 -25.94 -7.07
N VAL A 214 -9.29 -26.09 -6.36
CA VAL A 214 -10.51 -25.31 -6.61
C VAL A 214 -10.25 -23.80 -6.48
N VAL A 215 -9.46 -23.35 -5.51
CA VAL A 215 -9.06 -21.94 -5.38
C VAL A 215 -8.27 -21.47 -6.61
N LEU A 216 -7.32 -22.27 -7.11
CA LEU A 216 -6.52 -21.96 -8.29
C LEU A 216 -7.36 -21.94 -9.57
N LEU A 217 -8.29 -22.88 -9.73
CA LEU A 217 -9.26 -22.91 -10.83
C LEU A 217 -10.10 -21.64 -10.86
N ASN A 218 -10.64 -21.24 -9.69
CA ASN A 218 -11.40 -20.00 -9.54
C ASN A 218 -10.56 -18.74 -9.83
N TYR A 219 -9.31 -18.70 -9.36
CA TYR A 219 -8.41 -17.58 -9.63
C TYR A 219 -8.13 -17.46 -11.12
N MET A 220 -7.72 -18.54 -11.76
CA MET A 220 -7.40 -18.61 -13.18
C MET A 220 -8.55 -18.06 -14.04
N VAL A 221 -9.75 -18.58 -13.82
CA VAL A 221 -10.95 -18.16 -14.54
C VAL A 221 -11.24 -16.67 -14.37
N LYS A 222 -11.14 -16.14 -13.14
CA LYS A 222 -11.47 -14.74 -12.85
C LYS A 222 -10.40 -13.76 -13.28
N ALA A 223 -9.13 -14.17 -13.26
CA ALA A 223 -7.99 -13.27 -13.32
C ALA A 223 -7.25 -13.31 -14.67
N CYS A 224 -7.39 -14.38 -15.45
CA CYS A 224 -6.61 -14.55 -16.68
C CYS A 224 -7.31 -14.02 -17.95
N ASP A 225 -8.56 -13.53 -17.89
CA ASP A 225 -9.34 -12.97 -19.02
C ASP A 225 -9.38 -13.86 -20.30
N SER A 226 -9.00 -15.14 -20.18
CA SER A 226 -8.70 -16.04 -21.29
C SER A 226 -9.35 -17.42 -21.12
N ALA A 227 -10.32 -17.56 -20.21
CA ALA A 227 -11.09 -18.79 -20.06
C ALA A 227 -12.13 -18.92 -21.18
N SER A 228 -11.65 -19.12 -22.42
CA SER A 228 -12.52 -19.45 -23.53
C SER A 228 -13.16 -20.84 -23.31
N PRO A 229 -14.30 -21.15 -23.93
CA PRO A 229 -14.89 -22.48 -23.86
C PRO A 229 -13.91 -23.60 -24.25
N GLU A 230 -13.04 -23.32 -25.23
CA GLU A 230 -11.98 -24.24 -25.66
C GLU A 230 -10.96 -24.51 -24.54
N PHE A 231 -10.56 -23.46 -23.82
CA PHE A 231 -9.64 -23.59 -22.68
C PHE A 231 -10.27 -24.39 -21.53
N ILE A 232 -11.53 -24.11 -21.20
CA ILE A 232 -12.27 -24.83 -20.15
C ILE A 232 -12.36 -26.33 -20.48
N ARG A 233 -12.69 -26.65 -21.73
CA ARG A 233 -12.73 -28.04 -22.20
C ARG A 233 -11.36 -28.70 -22.12
N ALA A 234 -10.32 -28.04 -22.61
CA ALA A 234 -8.97 -28.57 -22.57
C ALA A 234 -8.51 -28.82 -21.12
N MET A 235 -8.86 -27.94 -20.19
CA MET A 235 -8.61 -28.16 -18.77
C MET A 235 -9.32 -29.38 -18.20
N ALA A 236 -10.61 -29.56 -18.49
CA ALA A 236 -11.37 -30.72 -18.02
C ALA A 236 -10.73 -32.03 -18.51
N GLU A 237 -10.23 -32.04 -19.75
CA GLU A 237 -9.50 -33.17 -20.32
C GLU A 237 -8.17 -33.45 -19.59
N HIS A 238 -7.43 -32.40 -19.16
CA HIS A 238 -6.16 -32.54 -18.43
C HIS A 238 -6.34 -32.83 -16.93
N LEU A 239 -7.50 -32.48 -16.37
CA LEU A 239 -7.81 -32.58 -14.95
C LEU A 239 -9.16 -33.30 -14.75
N PRO A 240 -9.30 -34.57 -15.18
CA PRO A 240 -10.58 -35.29 -15.16
C PRO A 240 -11.14 -35.45 -13.74
N ARG A 241 -10.28 -35.44 -12.72
CA ARG A 241 -10.71 -35.48 -11.31
C ARG A 241 -11.49 -34.23 -10.88
N TYR A 242 -11.31 -33.11 -11.59
CA TYR A 242 -11.90 -31.81 -11.25
C TYR A 242 -12.91 -31.35 -12.32
N GLU A 243 -13.38 -32.27 -13.17
CA GLU A 243 -14.29 -31.97 -14.28
C GLU A 243 -15.58 -31.28 -13.78
N ASP A 244 -16.22 -31.84 -12.75
CA ASP A 244 -17.46 -31.29 -12.18
C ASP A 244 -17.25 -29.87 -11.64
N GLU A 245 -16.15 -29.60 -10.95
CA GLU A 245 -15.84 -28.26 -10.45
C GLU A 245 -15.52 -27.28 -11.58
N ILE A 246 -14.77 -27.72 -12.59
CA ILE A 246 -14.45 -26.91 -13.79
C ILE A 246 -15.75 -26.54 -14.52
N MET A 247 -16.64 -27.50 -14.73
CA MET A 247 -17.94 -27.27 -15.37
C MET A 247 -18.83 -26.35 -14.54
N THR A 248 -18.89 -26.54 -13.22
CA THR A 248 -19.63 -25.65 -12.32
C THR A 248 -19.09 -24.21 -12.38
N ILE A 249 -17.77 -24.03 -12.45
CA ILE A 249 -17.16 -22.71 -12.60
C ILE A 249 -17.51 -22.11 -13.97
N ALA A 250 -17.49 -22.91 -15.04
CA ALA A 250 -17.85 -22.50 -16.40
C ALA A 250 -19.31 -22.01 -16.49
N GLU A 251 -20.26 -22.79 -15.95
CA GLU A 251 -21.69 -22.43 -15.93
C GLU A 251 -21.91 -21.10 -15.19
N ARG A 252 -21.24 -20.91 -14.05
CA ARG A 252 -21.33 -19.66 -13.29
C ARG A 252 -20.80 -18.46 -14.07
N LEU A 253 -19.74 -18.63 -14.86
CA LEU A 253 -19.23 -17.57 -15.73
C LEU A 253 -20.22 -17.24 -16.85
N GLU A 254 -20.80 -18.25 -17.47
CA GLU A 254 -21.77 -18.05 -18.54
C GLU A 254 -22.97 -17.26 -18.04
N LEU A 255 -23.54 -17.65 -16.89
CA LEU A 255 -24.64 -16.93 -16.24
C LEU A 255 -24.26 -15.49 -15.90
N ALA A 256 -23.09 -15.26 -15.30
CA ALA A 256 -22.60 -13.91 -15.00
C ALA A 256 -22.37 -13.07 -16.28
N GLY A 257 -21.92 -13.70 -17.35
CA GLY A 257 -21.75 -13.10 -18.67
C GLY A 257 -23.09 -12.68 -19.28
N ILE A 258 -24.11 -13.54 -19.20
CA ILE A 258 -25.48 -13.25 -19.65
C ILE A 258 -26.06 -12.09 -18.85
N GLU A 259 -25.97 -12.13 -17.52
CA GLU A 259 -26.50 -11.09 -16.64
C GLU A 259 -25.88 -9.72 -16.95
N LYS A 260 -24.53 -9.67 -17.05
CA LYS A 260 -23.82 -8.46 -17.45
C LYS A 260 -24.15 -8.01 -18.88
N GLY A 261 -24.45 -8.94 -19.78
CA GLY A 261 -24.91 -8.67 -21.14
C GLY A 261 -26.29 -8.04 -21.17
N ILE A 262 -27.23 -8.56 -20.38
CA ILE A 262 -28.59 -8.02 -20.21
C ILE A 262 -28.52 -6.62 -19.60
N GLU A 263 -27.74 -6.44 -18.53
CA GLU A 263 -27.57 -5.14 -17.86
C GLU A 263 -27.05 -4.08 -18.85
N LYS A 264 -25.96 -4.38 -19.57
CA LYS A 264 -25.44 -3.49 -20.63
C LYS A 264 -26.44 -3.26 -21.77
N GLY A 265 -27.26 -4.26 -22.08
CA GLY A 265 -28.31 -4.17 -23.10
C GLY A 265 -29.43 -3.22 -22.68
N ILE A 266 -29.88 -3.32 -21.43
CA ILE A 266 -30.88 -2.42 -20.83
C ILE A 266 -30.33 -1.01 -20.75
N GLU A 267 -29.11 -0.82 -20.25
CA GLU A 267 -28.46 0.49 -20.15
C GLU A 267 -28.38 1.19 -21.52
N LYS A 268 -27.86 0.49 -22.54
CA LYS A 268 -27.83 1.00 -23.92
C LYS A 268 -29.23 1.22 -24.51
N GLY A 269 -30.20 0.41 -24.13
CA GLY A 269 -31.59 0.54 -24.55
C GLY A 269 -32.24 1.80 -23.99
N ILE A 270 -32.05 2.06 -22.70
CA ILE A 270 -32.51 3.27 -22.01
C ILE A 270 -31.84 4.50 -22.59
N GLU A 271 -30.51 4.48 -22.75
CA GLU A 271 -29.76 5.59 -23.34
C GLU A 271 -30.27 5.93 -24.75
N LYS A 272 -30.43 4.92 -25.61
CA LYS A 272 -31.03 5.11 -26.95
C LYS A 272 -32.46 5.62 -26.89
N GLY A 273 -33.27 5.14 -25.94
CA GLY A 273 -34.65 5.59 -25.74
C GLY A 273 -34.74 7.06 -25.36
N ILE A 274 -33.92 7.49 -24.39
CA ILE A 274 -33.81 8.89 -23.96
C ILE A 274 -33.36 9.76 -25.13
N ASP A 275 -32.36 9.32 -25.89
CA ASP A 275 -31.90 10.07 -27.06
C ASP A 275 -33.00 10.18 -28.12
N LEU A 276 -33.70 9.09 -28.46
CA LEU A 276 -34.83 9.14 -29.40
C LEU A 276 -35.95 10.08 -28.92
N GLU A 277 -36.30 10.05 -27.63
CA GLU A 277 -37.30 10.96 -27.06
C GLU A 277 -36.86 12.43 -27.15
N ARG A 278 -35.60 12.72 -26.84
CA ARG A 278 -35.02 14.07 -27.01
C ARG A 278 -35.11 14.53 -28.46
N GLN A 279 -34.83 13.63 -29.41
CA GLN A 279 -34.93 13.93 -30.84
C GLN A 279 -36.38 14.18 -31.29
N GLU A 280 -37.34 13.39 -30.80
CA GLU A 280 -38.76 13.64 -31.08
C GLU A 280 -39.26 14.95 -30.47
N THR A 281 -38.85 15.25 -29.24
CA THR A 281 -39.17 16.50 -28.54
C THR A 281 -38.63 17.69 -29.33
N ALA A 282 -37.40 17.61 -29.85
CA ALA A 282 -36.84 18.64 -30.72
C ALA A 282 -37.72 18.90 -31.95
N ARG A 283 -38.18 17.84 -32.63
CA ARG A 283 -39.10 17.96 -33.79
C ARG A 283 -40.45 18.57 -33.43
N ARG A 284 -41.03 18.22 -32.27
CA ARG A 284 -42.30 18.80 -31.81
C ARG A 284 -42.16 20.28 -31.51
N LEU A 285 -41.12 20.68 -30.78
CA LEU A 285 -40.87 22.09 -30.44
C LEU A 285 -40.61 22.93 -31.70
N GLN A 286 -39.92 22.38 -32.70
CA GLN A 286 -39.74 23.03 -34.00
C GLN A 286 -41.08 23.29 -34.71
N LYS A 287 -41.98 22.30 -34.74
CA LYS A 287 -43.33 22.46 -35.32
C LYS A 287 -44.16 23.52 -34.60
N MET A 288 -43.89 23.76 -33.31
CA MET A 288 -44.53 24.81 -32.52
C MET A 288 -43.90 26.20 -32.71
N GLY A 289 -42.88 26.33 -33.57
CA GLY A 289 -42.23 27.60 -33.90
C GLY A 289 -41.16 28.07 -32.90
N MET A 290 -40.68 27.19 -32.02
CA MET A 290 -39.62 27.52 -31.07
C MET A 290 -38.28 27.75 -31.79
N SER A 291 -37.47 28.69 -31.27
CA SER A 291 -36.16 28.99 -31.83
C SER A 291 -35.14 27.87 -31.53
N PHE A 292 -34.12 27.74 -32.39
CA PHE A 292 -33.07 26.71 -32.24
C PHE A 292 -32.41 26.72 -30.85
N GLY A 293 -32.17 27.90 -30.28
CA GLY A 293 -31.56 28.04 -28.94
C GLY A 293 -32.43 27.43 -27.84
N VAL A 294 -33.75 27.67 -27.88
CA VAL A 294 -34.70 27.13 -26.91
C VAL A 294 -34.84 25.61 -27.05
N ILE A 295 -34.85 25.09 -28.28
CA ILE A 295 -34.92 23.64 -28.55
C ILE A 295 -33.66 22.93 -28.04
N LYS A 296 -32.49 23.53 -28.25
CA LYS A 296 -31.20 22.99 -27.78
C LYS A 296 -31.16 22.92 -26.25
N GLU A 297 -31.57 23.99 -25.58
CA GLU A 297 -31.60 24.04 -24.12
C GLU A 297 -32.60 23.01 -23.54
N ALA A 298 -33.79 22.89 -24.12
CA ALA A 298 -34.81 21.97 -23.65
C ALA A 298 -34.48 20.48 -23.87
N THR A 299 -33.78 20.14 -24.95
CA THR A 299 -33.49 18.74 -25.31
C THR A 299 -32.09 18.28 -24.93
N GLN A 300 -31.18 19.22 -24.62
CA GLN A 300 -29.77 18.98 -24.30
C GLN A 300 -29.02 18.16 -25.37
N LEU A 301 -29.52 18.14 -26.60
CA LEU A 301 -28.89 17.42 -27.69
C LEU A 301 -27.63 18.17 -28.19
N PRO A 302 -26.62 17.45 -28.70
CA PRO A 302 -25.47 18.04 -29.40
C PRO A 302 -25.89 18.83 -30.66
N ASP A 303 -25.13 19.87 -31.01
CA ASP A 303 -25.44 20.75 -32.15
C ASP A 303 -25.47 20.01 -33.50
N ASP A 304 -24.59 19.03 -33.69
CA ASP A 304 -24.50 18.21 -34.90
C ASP A 304 -25.71 17.29 -35.05
N VAL A 305 -26.22 16.76 -33.93
CA VAL A 305 -27.44 15.94 -33.89
C VAL A 305 -28.68 16.80 -34.15
N LEU A 306 -28.81 17.95 -33.48
CA LEU A 306 -29.92 18.89 -33.68
C LEU A 306 -30.01 19.40 -35.12
N LYS A 307 -28.88 19.81 -35.71
CA LYS A 307 -28.85 20.29 -37.11
C LYS A 307 -29.29 19.22 -38.10
N LYS A 308 -28.97 17.94 -37.87
CA LYS A 308 -29.43 16.84 -38.73
C LYS A 308 -30.93 16.57 -38.62
N ILE A 309 -31.54 16.85 -37.48
CA ILE A 309 -32.94 16.53 -37.19
C ILE A 309 -33.89 17.65 -37.61
N LEU A 310 -33.41 18.90 -37.56
CA LEU A 310 -34.19 20.12 -37.77
C LEU A 310 -34.03 20.72 -39.18
N HIS A 311 -33.18 20.14 -40.04
CA HIS A 311 -33.04 20.51 -41.45
C HIS A 311 -33.98 19.75 -42.38
#